data_AF-A0A147HQR9-F1
#
_entry.id   AF-A0A147HQR9-F1
#
_cell.length_a   1.000
_cell.length_b   1.000
_cell.length_c   1.000
_cell.angle_alpha   90.00
_cell.angle_beta   90.00
_cell.angle_gamma   90.00
#
_symmetry.space_group_name_H-M   'P 1'
#
loop_
_entity.id
_entity.type
_entity.pdbx_description
1 polymer ?
#
loop_
_entity_poly.entity_id
_entity_poly.type
_entity_poly.pdbx_seq_one_letter_code
_entity_poly.pdbx_strand_id
1 'polypeptide(L)' 'MVERLSELDRDEALDGLPDWDWDEGRDAISRRFVFADFNEAFGFMTRVALLAEKADHHPEWSNVWNRVDIVLT' A
#
# COMPACT_ATOMS: atom_id res chain seq x y z
N MET A 1 12.68 10.30 -11.81
CA MET A 1 11.26 10.67 -11.63
C MET A 1 10.48 9.69 -12.48
N VAL A 2 9.57 8.94 -11.86
CA VAL A 2 8.71 7.99 -12.58
C VAL A 2 7.52 8.77 -13.14
N GLU A 3 7.08 8.42 -14.35
CA GLU A 3 5.90 9.03 -14.97
C GLU A 3 4.64 8.57 -14.22
N ARG A 4 3.73 9.51 -13.94
CA ARG A 4 2.46 9.20 -13.28
C ARG A 4 1.52 8.52 -14.26
N LEU A 5 0.67 7.63 -13.74
CA LEU A 5 -0.36 6.99 -14.54
C LEU A 5 -1.35 8.03 -15.07
N SER A 6 -1.84 7.81 -16.29
CA SER A 6 -3.02 8.52 -16.76
C SER A 6 -4.26 8.04 -15.98
N GLU A 7 -5.37 8.78 -16.04
CA GLU A 7 -6.62 8.35 -15.43
C GLU A 7 -7.07 6.97 -15.93
N LEU A 8 -6.93 6.72 -17.23
CA LEU A 8 -7.31 5.45 -17.84
C LEU A 8 -6.41 4.30 -17.36
N ASP A 9 -5.07 4.49 -17.37
CA ASP A 9 -4.13 3.46 -16.90
C ASP A 9 -4.31 3.17 -15.40
N ARG A 10 -4.62 4.21 -14.60
CA ARG A 10 -4.90 4.06 -13.17
C ARG A 10 -6.16 3.24 -12.95
N ASP A 11 -7.25 3.58 -13.64
CA ASP A 11 -8.53 2.91 -13.46
C ASP A 11 -8.43 1.43 -13.88
N GLU A 12 -7.75 1.13 -15.00
CA GLU A 12 -7.47 -0.26 -15.42
C GLU A 12 -6.59 -1.02 -14.42
N ALA A 13 -5.59 -0.36 -13.81
CA ALA A 13 -4.75 -0.98 -12.79
C ALA A 13 -5.53 -1.27 -11.49
N LEU A 14 -6.44 -0.37 -11.10
CA LEU A 14 -7.26 -0.48 -9.90
C LEU A 14 -8.31 -1.60 -10.00
N ASP A 15 -8.78 -1.94 -11.20
CA ASP A 15 -9.66 -3.11 -11.41
C ASP A 15 -9.02 -4.42 -10.90
N GLY A 16 -7.69 -4.51 -10.91
CA GLY A 16 -6.92 -5.63 -10.37
C GLY A 16 -6.69 -5.59 -8.86
N LEU A 17 -7.09 -4.50 -8.19
CA LEU A 17 -6.77 -4.20 -6.78
C LEU A 17 -8.04 -3.82 -5.99
N PRO A 18 -9.08 -4.69 -5.92
CA PRO A 18 -10.42 -4.33 -5.43
C PRO A 18 -10.48 -3.94 -3.94
N ASP A 19 -9.44 -4.23 -3.17
CA ASP A 19 -9.34 -3.86 -1.75
C ASP A 19 -8.56 -2.55 -1.52
N TRP A 20 -8.12 -1.88 -2.59
CA TRP A 20 -7.40 -0.61 -2.54
C TRP A 20 -8.31 0.53 -2.97
N ASP A 21 -8.31 1.60 -2.18
CA ASP A 21 -9.11 2.79 -2.43
C ASP A 21 -8.22 3.89 -3.02
N TRP A 22 -8.71 4.55 -4.07
CA TRP A 22 -8.07 5.75 -4.65
C TRP A 22 -8.44 7.01 -3.87
N ASP A 23 -7.44 7.81 -3.50
CA ASP A 23 -7.58 9.15 -2.93
C ASP A 23 -7.11 10.20 -3.94
N GLU A 24 -8.08 10.78 -4.66
CA GLU A 24 -7.81 11.85 -5.65
C GLU A 24 -7.16 13.09 -5.02
N GLY A 25 -7.42 13.37 -3.75
CA GLY A 25 -6.86 14.54 -3.05
C GLY A 25 -5.38 14.36 -2.69
N ARG A 26 -4.91 13.12 -2.53
CA ARG A 26 -3.50 12.78 -2.25
C ARG A 26 -2.74 12.24 -3.46
N ASP A 27 -3.41 11.93 -4.56
CA ASP A 27 -2.83 11.23 -5.72
C ASP A 27 -2.20 9.88 -5.31
N ALA A 28 -2.92 9.13 -4.47
CA ALA A 28 -2.41 7.93 -3.80
C ALA A 28 -3.46 6.83 -3.67
N ILE A 29 -3.03 5.58 -3.54
CA ILE A 29 -3.89 4.46 -3.16
C ILE A 29 -3.70 4.10 -1.70
N SER A 30 -4.75 3.64 -1.03
CA SER A 30 -4.71 3.23 0.36
C SER A 30 -5.40 1.90 0.62
N ARG A 31 -4.91 1.16 1.61
CA ARG A 31 -5.54 -0.07 2.08
C ARG A 31 -5.26 -0.32 3.56
N ARG A 32 -6.27 -0.83 4.26
CA ARG A 32 -6.14 -1.33 5.64
C ARG A 32 -6.05 -2.85 5.66
N PHE A 33 -5.08 -3.35 6.40
CA PHE A 33 -4.92 -4.76 6.74
C PHE A 33 -5.21 -4.98 8.23
N VAL A 34 -5.90 -6.05 8.56
CA VAL A 34 -6.19 -6.48 9.93
C VAL A 34 -5.76 -7.94 10.09
N PHE A 35 -4.90 -8.20 11.07
CA PHE A 35 -4.30 -9.50 11.35
C PHE A 35 -4.83 -10.09 12.67
N ALA A 36 -4.47 -11.31 13.02
CA ALA A 36 -4.87 -11.92 14.28
C ALA A 36 -4.23 -11.22 15.49
N ASP A 37 -2.95 -10.84 15.37
CA ASP A 37 -2.18 -10.18 16.43
C ASP A 37 -1.07 -9.28 15.87
N PHE A 38 -0.27 -8.70 16.78
CA PHE A 38 0.87 -7.86 16.40
C PHE A 38 2.02 -8.65 15.75
N ASN A 39 2.23 -9.91 16.12
CA ASN A 39 3.32 -10.71 15.55
C ASN A 39 3.09 -10.96 14.06
N GLU A 40 1.85 -11.31 13.70
CA GLU A 40 1.46 -11.50 12.31
C GLU A 40 1.55 -10.18 11.52
N ALA A 41 1.04 -9.08 12.08
CA ALA A 41 1.11 -7.75 11.45
C ALA A 41 2.56 -7.33 11.19
N PHE A 42 3.45 -7.50 12.18
CA PHE A 42 4.86 -7.12 12.04
C PHE A 42 5.64 -8.05 11.11
N GLY A 43 5.27 -9.34 11.06
CA GLY A 43 5.78 -10.28 10.08
C GLY A 43 5.41 -9.89 8.64
N PHE A 44 4.16 -9.46 8.42
CA PHE A 44 3.72 -8.89 7.15
C PHE A 44 4.52 -7.63 6.78
N MET A 45 4.65 -6.66 7.70
CA MET A 45 5.43 -5.44 7.48
C MET A 45 6.89 -5.75 7.13
N THR A 46 7.52 -6.70 7.83
CA THR A 46 8.91 -7.10 7.54
C THR A 46 9.06 -7.61 6.09
N ARG A 47 8.11 -8.40 5.60
CA ARG A 47 8.13 -8.90 4.22
C ARG A 47 7.95 -7.77 3.20
N VAL A 48 7.04 -6.83 3.47
CA VAL A 48 6.85 -5.64 2.63
C VAL A 48 8.12 -4.79 2.61
N ALA A 49 8.79 -4.58 3.75
CA ALA A 49 10.02 -3.80 3.82
C ALA A 49 11.14 -4.38 2.93
N LEU A 50 11.30 -5.71 2.91
CA LEU A 50 12.28 -6.37 2.03
C LEU A 50 11.95 -6.19 0.54
N LEU A 51 10.66 -6.20 0.18
CA LEU A 51 10.23 -5.95 -1.21
C LEU A 51 10.40 -4.47 -1.58
N ALA A 52 10.09 -3.56 -0.67
CA ALA A 52 10.26 -2.12 -0.84
C ALA A 52 11.71 -1.74 -1.10
N GLU A 53 12.66 -2.27 -0.31
CA GLU A 53 14.10 -2.06 -0.52
C GLU A 53 14.56 -2.55 -1.89
N LYS A 54 14.09 -3.72 -2.33
CA LYS A 54 14.42 -4.25 -3.66
C LYS A 54 13.83 -3.40 -4.79
N ALA A 55 12.65 -2.83 -4.58
CA ALA A 55 11.97 -1.98 -5.54
C ALA A 55 12.45 -0.53 -5.55
N ASP A 56 13.26 -0.12 -4.57
CA ASP A 56 13.60 1.27 -4.28
C ASP A 56 12.33 2.17 -4.20
N HIS A 57 11.28 1.62 -3.58
CA HIS A 57 9.98 2.26 -3.45
C HIS A 57 9.33 1.87 -2.12
N HIS A 58 9.19 2.83 -1.23
CA HIS A 58 8.80 2.61 0.16
C HIS A 58 7.38 3.09 0.45
N PRO A 59 6.58 2.32 1.22
CA PRO A 59 5.26 2.76 1.60
C PRO A 59 5.29 3.86 2.65
N GLU A 60 4.26 4.69 2.64
CA GLU A 60 3.80 5.38 3.84
C GLU A 60 2.88 4.42 4.60
N TRP A 61 3.12 4.17 5.88
CA TRP A 61 2.22 3.33 6.66
C TRP A 61 2.15 3.73 8.14
N SER A 62 1.10 3.25 8.80
CA SER A 62 1.01 3.25 10.26
C SER A 62 0.61 1.86 10.74
N ASN A 63 1.12 1.46 11.91
CA ASN A 63 0.74 0.19 12.55
C ASN A 63 0.33 0.44 14.00
N VAL A 64 -0.83 -0.12 14.37
CA VAL A 64 -1.34 -0.14 15.74
C VAL A 64 -1.81 -1.54 16.06
N TRP A 65 -1.02 -2.28 16.85
CA TRP A 65 -1.26 -3.69 17.17
C TRP A 65 -1.42 -4.54 15.90
N ASN A 66 -2.60 -5.10 15.67
CA ASN A 66 -2.90 -5.99 14.55
C ASN A 66 -3.38 -5.26 13.29
N ARG A 67 -3.38 -3.92 13.26
CA ARG A 67 -3.82 -3.12 12.12
C ARG A 67 -2.64 -2.44 11.44
N VAL A 68 -2.56 -2.56 10.12
CA VAL A 68 -1.59 -1.85 9.28
C VAL A 68 -2.37 -1.06 8.22
N ASP A 69 -2.25 0.26 8.25
CA ASP A 69 -2.81 1.16 7.26
C ASP A 69 -1.68 1.57 6.30
N ILE A 70 -1.81 1.28 4.99
CA ILE A 70 -0.79 1.55 3.95
C ILE A 70 -1.31 2.59 2.97
N VAL A 71 -0.43 3.51 2.56
CA VAL A 71 -0.59 4.45 1.46
C VAL A 71 0.60 4.34 0.50
N LEU A 72 0.34 4.33 -0.81
CA LEU A 72 1.34 4.31 -1.88
C LEU A 72 1.07 5.47 -2.86
N THR A 73 2.12 6.19 -3.27
CA THR A 73 2.08 7.36 -4.14
C THR A 73 3.33 7.47 -5.01
#